data_AF-A0A957IC01-F1
#
_entry.id   AF-A0A957IC01-F1
#
_cell.length_a   1.000
_cell.length_b   1.000
_cell.length_c   1.000
_cell.angle_alpha   90.00
_cell.angle_beta   90.00
_cell.angle_gamma   90.00
#
_symmetry.space_group_name_H-M   'P 1'
#
loop_
_entity.id
_entity.type
_entity.pdbx_description
1 polymer ?
#
loop_
_entity_poly.entity_id
_entity_poly.type
_entity_poly.pdbx_seq_one_letter_code
_entity_poly.pdbx_strand_id
1 'polypeptide(L)'
;MFKSIRESLSRTRQSVFGQIAYVLGTGDITDETWEDLEALLLQADVGVPTTMALVEALRERVARDKLYRADQLIHALREELKAILVEP
;
A
#
# COMPACT_ATOMS: atom_id res chain seq x y z
N MET A 1 -6.06 31.47 5.73
CA MET A 1 -6.79 30.32 5.14
C MET A 1 -6.02 29.06 5.52
N PHE A 2 -6.50 28.30 6.50
CA PHE A 2 -5.83 27.06 6.92
C PHE A 2 -6.09 26.00 5.86
N LYS A 3 -5.04 25.54 5.16
CA LYS A 3 -5.15 24.35 4.30
C LYS A 3 -5.58 23.19 5.18
N SER A 4 -6.61 22.47 4.76
CA SER A 4 -7.04 21.30 5.52
C SER A 4 -5.89 20.28 5.57
N ILE A 5 -5.79 19.52 6.66
CA ILE A 5 -4.79 18.43 6.79
C ILE A 5 -4.85 17.51 5.56
N ARG A 6 -6.06 17.30 5.00
CA ARG A 6 -6.29 16.53 3.79
C ARG A 6 -5.59 17.10 2.55
N GLU A 7 -5.56 18.42 2.38
CA GLU A 7 -4.87 19.08 1.26
C GLU A 7 -3.35 19.03 1.44
N SER A 8 -2.86 19.23 2.65
CA SER A 8 -1.43 19.17 2.97
C SER A 8 -0.86 17.76 2.74
N LEU A 9 -1.61 16.71 3.12
CA LEU A 9 -1.23 15.32 2.93
C LEU A 9 -1.51 14.78 1.51
N SER A 10 -2.26 15.51 0.68
CA SER A 10 -2.62 15.03 -0.65
C SER A 10 -1.42 14.81 -1.56
N ARG A 11 -0.40 15.67 -1.47
CA ARG A 11 0.84 15.52 -2.24
C ARG A 11 1.67 14.34 -1.79
N THR A 12 1.84 14.16 -0.48
CA THR A 12 2.56 13.00 0.09
C THR A 12 1.89 11.70 -0.33
N ARG A 13 0.56 11.63 -0.22
CA ARG A 13 -0.23 10.47 -0.67
C ARG A 13 0.03 10.18 -2.15
N GLN A 14 -0.09 11.17 -3.03
CA GLN A 14 0.14 10.97 -4.46
C GLN A 14 1.57 10.54 -4.78
N SER A 15 2.57 11.12 -4.09
CA SER A 15 3.98 10.76 -4.26
C SER A 15 4.26 9.31 -3.87
N VAL A 16 3.81 8.88 -2.68
CA VAL A 16 4.04 7.53 -2.16
C VAL A 16 3.36 6.49 -3.04
N PHE A 17 2.08 6.69 -3.38
CA PHE A 17 1.37 5.75 -4.26
C PHE A 17 1.94 5.76 -5.69
N GLY A 18 2.47 6.88 -6.16
CA GLY A 18 3.17 6.95 -7.44
C GLY A 18 4.47 6.15 -7.44
N GLN A 19 5.24 6.21 -6.35
CA GLN A 19 6.45 5.41 -6.18
C GLN A 19 6.14 3.92 -6.08
N ILE A 20 5.12 3.54 -5.31
CA ILE A 20 4.66 2.14 -5.24
C ILE A 20 4.25 1.65 -6.63
N ALA A 21 3.44 2.43 -7.36
CA ALA A 21 3.03 2.05 -8.71
C ALA A 21 4.20 1.94 -9.70
N TYR A 22 5.23 2.77 -9.53
CA TYR A 22 6.43 2.72 -10.37
C TYR A 22 7.28 1.48 -10.08
N VAL A 23 7.51 1.16 -8.81
CA VAL A 23 8.33 0.02 -8.39
C VAL A 23 7.63 -1.31 -8.70
N LEU A 24 6.34 -1.44 -8.36
CA LEU A 24 5.59 -2.68 -8.61
C LEU A 24 5.24 -2.88 -10.10
N GLY A 25 5.33 -1.82 -10.91
CA GLY A 25 5.03 -1.85 -12.34
C GLY A 25 3.57 -2.20 -12.66
N THR A 26 3.35 -2.81 -13.83
CA THR A 26 2.01 -3.22 -14.34
C THR A 26 1.91 -4.74 -14.59
N GLY A 27 2.92 -5.48 -14.13
CA GLY A 27 3.06 -6.91 -14.33
C GLY A 27 2.20 -7.74 -13.38
N ASP A 28 2.50 -9.03 -13.39
CA ASP A 28 1.90 -9.97 -12.44
C ASP A 28 2.53 -9.82 -11.05
N ILE A 29 1.78 -10.18 -10.02
CA ILE A 29 2.27 -10.20 -8.64
C ILE A 29 3.25 -11.37 -8.50
N THR A 30 4.50 -11.04 -8.22
CA THR A 30 5.61 -11.98 -7.99
C THR A 30 6.07 -11.93 -6.54
N ASP A 31 6.98 -12.81 -6.13
CA ASP A 31 7.60 -12.74 -4.79
C ASP A 31 8.36 -11.42 -4.60
N GLU A 32 9.07 -10.94 -5.62
CA GLU A 32 9.77 -9.64 -5.64
C GLU A 32 8.80 -8.46 -5.41
N THR A 33 7.58 -8.55 -5.96
CA THR A 33 6.53 -7.53 -5.74
C THR A 33 6.24 -7.33 -4.25
N TRP A 34 6.27 -8.40 -3.46
CA TRP A 34 5.99 -8.34 -2.04
C TRP A 34 7.17 -7.79 -1.24
N GLU A 35 8.39 -8.16 -1.59
CA GLU A 35 9.62 -7.63 -0.97
C GLU A 35 9.72 -6.11 -1.20
N ASP A 36 9.48 -5.67 -2.43
CA ASP A 36 9.45 -4.25 -2.80
C ASP A 36 8.37 -3.47 -2.05
N LEU A 37 7.17 -4.05 -1.93
CA LEU A 37 6.08 -3.43 -1.18
C LEU A 37 6.45 -3.26 0.29
N GLU A 38 7.01 -4.29 0.93
CA GLU A 38 7.43 -4.25 2.32
C GLU A 38 8.50 -3.16 2.54
N ALA A 39 9.53 -3.12 1.70
CA ALA A 39 10.59 -2.13 1.76
C ALA A 39 10.05 -0.69 1.65
N LEU A 40 9.12 -0.46 0.73
CA LEU A 40 8.50 0.85 0.54
C LEU A 40 7.66 1.28 1.75
N LEU A 41 6.91 0.36 2.36
CA LEU A 41 6.12 0.66 3.56
C LEU A 41 7.03 1.03 4.75
N LEU A 42 8.15 0.32 4.92
CA LEU A 42 9.14 0.66 5.94
C LEU A 42 9.77 2.03 5.69
N GLN A 43 10.12 2.35 4.44
CA GLN A 43 10.65 3.66 4.05
C GLN A 43 9.63 4.79 4.24
N ALA A 44 8.34 4.49 4.16
CA ALA A 44 7.25 5.44 4.35
C ALA A 44 6.88 5.68 5.83
N ASP A 45 7.73 5.28 6.77
CA ASP A 45 7.54 5.42 8.22
C ASP A 45 6.28 4.72 8.77
N VAL A 46 5.83 3.62 8.14
CA VAL A 46 4.69 2.81 8.62
C VAL A 46 5.04 2.00 9.88
N GLY A 47 6.32 1.62 10.02
CA GLY A 47 6.86 0.83 11.14
C GLY A 47 6.71 -0.68 10.95
N VAL A 48 7.68 -1.45 11.47
CA VAL A 48 7.81 -2.90 11.24
C VAL A 48 6.53 -3.69 11.60
N PRO A 49 5.93 -3.54 12.80
CA PRO A 49 4.77 -4.35 13.18
C PRO A 49 3.58 -4.14 12.25
N THR A 50 3.30 -2.87 11.92
CA THR A 50 2.19 -2.48 11.04
C THR A 50 2.43 -2.94 9.61
N THR A 51 3.66 -2.79 9.10
CA THR A 51 4.02 -3.28 7.76
C THR A 51 3.81 -4.79 7.65
N MET A 52 4.30 -5.57 8.61
CA MET A 52 4.11 -7.03 8.60
C MET A 52 2.64 -7.43 8.62
N ALA A 53 1.84 -6.83 9.52
CA ALA A 53 0.42 -7.10 9.60
C ALA A 53 -0.32 -6.75 8.29
N LEU A 54 0.03 -5.62 7.68
CA LEU A 54 -0.56 -5.16 6.43
C LEU A 54 -0.19 -6.06 5.23
N VAL A 55 1.08 -6.48 5.12
CA VAL A 55 1.54 -7.37 4.04
C VAL A 55 0.86 -8.74 4.15
N GLU A 56 0.75 -9.30 5.35
CA GLU A 56 0.03 -10.57 5.57
C GLU A 56 -1.45 -10.46 5.17
N ALA A 57 -2.15 -9.42 5.64
CA ALA A 57 -3.55 -9.18 5.27
C ALA A 57 -3.74 -9.04 3.75
N LEU A 58 -2.79 -8.38 3.07
CA LEU A 58 -2.81 -8.25 1.62
C LEU A 58 -2.56 -9.58 0.91
N ARG A 59 -1.62 -10.41 1.39
CA ARG A 59 -1.36 -11.75 0.82
C ARG A 59 -2.60 -12.63 0.93
N GLU A 60 -3.25 -12.66 2.09
CA GLU A 60 -4.50 -13.38 2.30
C GLU A 60 -5.59 -12.89 1.35
N ARG A 61 -5.70 -11.56 1.18
CA ARG A 61 -6.69 -10.96 0.28
C ARG A 61 -6.42 -11.27 -1.18
N VAL A 62 -5.17 -11.16 -1.63
CA VAL A 62 -4.78 -11.50 -3.00
C VAL A 62 -5.11 -12.95 -3.32
N ALA A 63 -4.85 -13.86 -2.39
CA ALA A 63 -5.18 -15.28 -2.53
C ALA A 63 -6.69 -15.53 -2.59
N ARG A 64 -7.45 -14.91 -1.68
CA ARG A 64 -8.91 -15.02 -1.59
C ARG A 64 -9.62 -14.45 -2.82
N ASP A 65 -9.25 -13.24 -3.22
CA ASP A 65 -9.92 -12.47 -4.28
C ASP A 65 -9.35 -12.80 -5.67
N LYS A 66 -8.35 -13.69 -5.75
CA LYS A 66 -7.67 -14.12 -6.98
C LYS A 66 -7.12 -12.92 -7.77
N LEU A 67 -6.37 -12.06 -7.08
CA LEU A 67 -5.70 -10.93 -7.69
C LEU A 67 -4.37 -11.40 -8.29
N TYR A 68 -4.09 -10.99 -9.52
CA TYR A 68 -2.89 -11.44 -10.23
C TYR A 68 -2.01 -10.29 -10.67
N ARG A 69 -2.54 -9.06 -10.70
CA ARG A 69 -1.85 -7.90 -11.28
C ARG A 69 -1.50 -6.85 -10.23
N ALA A 70 -0.39 -6.16 -10.45
CA ALA A 70 0.13 -5.12 -9.55
C ALA A 70 -0.87 -3.97 -9.30
N ASP A 71 -1.67 -3.58 -10.30
CA ASP A 71 -2.70 -2.54 -10.15
C ASP A 71 -3.82 -2.96 -9.18
N GLN A 72 -4.20 -4.24 -9.20
CA GLN A 72 -5.16 -4.81 -8.26
C GLN A 72 -4.59 -4.84 -6.83
N LEU A 73 -3.30 -5.16 -6.68
CA LEU A 73 -2.60 -5.12 -5.40
C LEU A 73 -2.56 -3.69 -4.83
N ILE A 74 -2.25 -2.68 -5.65
CA ILE A 74 -2.25 -1.27 -5.23
C ILE A 74 -3.65 -0.82 -4.77
N HIS A 75 -4.70 -1.28 -5.47
CA HIS A 75 -6.07 -1.02 -5.05
C HIS A 75 -6.37 -1.68 -3.70
N ALA A 76 -6.00 -2.95 -3.52
CA ALA A 76 -6.19 -3.67 -2.26
C ALA A 76 -5.45 -2.98 -1.10
N LEU A 77 -4.17 -2.60 -1.30
CA LEU A 77 -3.36 -1.86 -0.33
C LEU A 77 -4.05 -0.60 0.16
N ARG A 78 -4.65 0.17 -0.75
CA ARG A 78 -5.39 1.39 -0.38
C ARG A 78 -6.57 1.08 0.54
N GLU A 79 -7.29 -0.01 0.27
CA GLU A 79 -8.44 -0.39 1.10
C GLU A 79 -8.01 -0.92 2.46
N GLU A 80 -6.93 -1.72 2.55
CA GLU A 80 -6.38 -2.18 3.83
C GLU A 80 -5.85 -1.01 4.68
N LEU A 81 -5.13 -0.06 4.07
CA LEU A 81 -4.66 1.14 4.78
C LEU A 81 -5.82 1.99 5.32
N LYS A 82 -6.95 2.05 4.61
CA LYS A 82 -8.15 2.72 5.14
C LYS A 82 -8.75 1.94 6.30
N ALA A 83 -8.79 0.61 6.23
CA ALA A 83 -9.34 -0.21 7.30
C ALA A 83 -8.57 -0.02 8.62
N ILE A 84 -7.24 0.02 8.56
CA ILE A 84 -6.38 0.32 9.73
C ILE A 84 -6.72 1.68 10.36
N LEU A 85 -6.98 2.70 9.54
CA LEU A 85 -7.30 4.05 10.03
C LEU A 85 -8.74 4.20 10.55
N VAL A 86 -9.61 3.23 10.28
CA VAL A 86 -11.01 3.21 10.70
C VAL A 86 -11.20 2.36 11.96
N GLU A 87 -10.19 1.61 12.40
CA GLU A 87 -10.17 1.03 13.74
C GLU A 87 -10.06 2.15 14.80
N PRO A 88 -11.03 2.24 15.74
CA PRO A 88 -11.10 3.30 16.76
C PRO A 88 -10.09 3.17 17.89
#